data_AF-A0A1S8X271-F1
#
_entry.id   AF-A0A1S8X271-F1
#
_cell.length_a   1.000
_cell.length_b   1.000
_cell.length_c   1.000
_cell.angle_alpha   90.00
_cell.angle_beta   90.00
_cell.angle_gamma   90.00
#
_symmetry.space_group_name_H-M   'P 1'
#
loop_
_entity.id
_entity.type
_entity.pdbx_description
1 polymer ?
#
loop_
_entity_poly.entity_id
_entity_poly.type
_entity_poly.pdbx_seq_one_letter_code
_entity_poly.pdbx_strand_id
1 'polypeptide(L)'
;MDLASGRQLVVSVILSEFPGEEIVAADNDPEQEMGDDSLEVTDEMIDAANDKRSEAQAKMSSGDLEAAVALFTEAIKLNPTSALLYARRASCFIKLKKPCAALKDCEKALHLNPDSAAPYKWRGFAHKLVSPVSKHKTSGCLVIGRKLSTIFKHH
;
A
#
# COMPACT_ATOMS: atom_id res chain seq x y z
N MET A 1 -28.12 17.66 11.19
CA MET A 1 -27.74 18.89 10.46
C MET A 1 -26.23 18.97 10.49
N ASP A 2 -25.66 19.04 9.31
CA ASP A 2 -24.51 18.26 8.85
C ASP A 2 -23.12 18.84 9.17
N LEU A 3 -22.20 17.95 9.55
CA LEU A 3 -20.76 18.20 9.74
C LEU A 3 -19.97 18.13 8.41
N ALA A 4 -20.56 18.56 7.29
CA ALA A 4 -19.97 18.41 5.95
C ALA A 4 -19.23 19.65 5.42
N SER A 5 -19.22 20.78 6.13
CA SER A 5 -18.80 22.07 5.55
C SER A 5 -17.30 22.42 5.71
N GLY A 6 -16.54 21.70 6.55
CA GLY A 6 -15.13 22.04 6.82
C GLY A 6 -14.11 21.51 5.80
N ARG A 7 -14.43 20.44 5.06
CA ARG A 7 -13.49 19.81 4.11
C ARG A 7 -13.46 20.48 2.74
N GLN A 8 -14.56 21.12 2.32
CA GLN A 8 -14.64 21.73 1.00
C GLN A 8 -13.80 23.02 0.88
N LEU A 9 -13.67 23.77 1.98
CA LEU A 9 -12.97 25.06 1.96
C LEU A 9 -11.45 24.92 1.85
N VAL A 10 -10.85 23.92 2.53
CA VAL A 10 -9.39 23.69 2.47
C VAL A 10 -8.93 23.25 1.09
N VAL A 11 -9.78 22.53 0.34
CA VAL A 11 -9.49 22.15 -1.06
C VAL A 11 -9.49 23.38 -1.98
N SER A 12 -10.38 24.33 -1.74
CA SER A 12 -10.53 25.51 -2.60
C SER A 12 -9.39 26.52 -2.46
N VAL A 13 -8.71 26.57 -1.32
CA VAL A 13 -7.56 27.48 -1.08
C VAL A 13 -6.27 26.94 -1.73
N ILE A 14 -6.09 25.62 -1.79
CA ILE A 14 -4.86 25.02 -2.32
C ILE A 14 -4.80 25.11 -3.86
N LEU A 15 -5.96 25.10 -4.53
CA LEU A 15 -6.06 25.19 -5.99
C LEU A 15 -5.67 26.57 -6.56
N SER A 16 -5.48 27.60 -5.72
CA SER A 16 -5.16 28.96 -6.16
C SER A 16 -3.65 29.25 -6.27
N GLU A 17 -2.78 28.44 -5.64
CA GLU A 17 -1.35 28.78 -5.52
C GLU A 17 -0.41 27.98 -6.43
N PHE A 18 -0.85 26.86 -7.03
CA PHE A 18 0.04 26.00 -7.82
C PHE A 18 -0.63 25.44 -9.09
N PRO A 19 -0.65 26.20 -10.20
CA PRO A 19 -1.18 25.72 -11.47
C PRO A 19 -0.12 24.86 -12.17
N GLY A 20 -0.03 23.58 -11.80
CA GLY A 20 0.81 22.63 -12.54
C GLY A 20 1.41 21.46 -11.76
N GLU A 21 1.26 21.40 -10.43
CA GLU A 21 1.75 20.27 -9.65
C GLU A 21 0.66 19.19 -9.58
N GLU A 22 0.87 18.05 -10.26
CA GLU A 22 0.03 16.86 -10.11
C GLU A 22 0.31 16.26 -8.72
N ILE A 23 -0.29 16.86 -7.70
CA ILE A 23 -0.42 16.28 -6.37
C ILE A 23 -1.05 14.91 -6.53
N VAL A 24 -0.26 13.85 -6.32
CA VAL A 24 -0.79 12.49 -6.19
C VAL A 24 -1.65 12.52 -4.94
N ALA A 25 -2.95 12.73 -5.14
CA ALA A 25 -3.92 12.85 -4.08
C ALA A 25 -3.77 11.63 -3.16
N ALA A 26 -3.97 11.81 -1.86
CA ALA A 26 -4.16 10.69 -0.96
C ALA A 26 -5.22 9.80 -1.62
N ASP A 27 -4.83 8.62 -2.09
CA ASP A 27 -5.69 7.74 -2.88
C ASP A 27 -7.03 7.64 -2.14
N ASN A 28 -8.09 8.25 -2.67
CA ASN A 28 -9.47 8.05 -2.18
C ASN A 28 -9.95 6.63 -2.58
N ASP A 29 -9.01 5.68 -2.62
CA ASP A 29 -9.23 4.31 -2.98
C ASP A 29 -9.88 3.58 -1.79
N PRO A 30 -10.79 2.64 -2.07
CA PRO A 30 -11.35 1.78 -1.04
C PRO A 30 -10.23 1.09 -0.23
N GLU A 31 -10.49 0.87 1.05
CA GLU A 31 -9.55 0.16 1.93
C GLU A 31 -9.17 -1.19 1.31
N GLN A 32 -7.87 -1.44 1.25
CA GLN A 32 -7.33 -2.68 0.71
C GLN A 32 -7.70 -3.83 1.65
N GLU A 33 -8.20 -4.92 1.08
CA GLU A 33 -8.42 -6.14 1.86
C GLU A 33 -7.06 -6.80 2.17
N MET A 34 -6.76 -6.94 3.46
CA MET A 34 -5.47 -7.44 3.95
C MET A 34 -5.51 -8.89 4.46
N GLY A 35 -6.65 -9.57 4.37
CA GLY A 35 -6.86 -10.90 4.96
C GLY A 35 -7.03 -10.87 6.47
N ASP A 36 -7.27 -12.03 7.08
CA ASP A 36 -7.39 -12.21 8.53
C ASP A 36 -6.15 -12.88 9.11
N ASP A 37 -5.37 -12.14 9.90
CA ASP A 37 -4.13 -12.63 10.50
C ASP A 37 -4.33 -13.80 11.49
N SER A 38 -5.55 -14.00 11.99
CA SER A 38 -5.88 -15.07 12.93
C SER A 38 -6.29 -16.38 12.23
N LEU A 39 -6.36 -16.37 10.90
CA LEU A 39 -6.77 -17.53 10.12
C LEU A 39 -5.75 -18.65 10.23
N GLU A 40 -6.21 -19.83 10.66
CA GLU A 40 -5.41 -21.05 10.57
C GLU A 40 -5.28 -21.45 9.10
N VAL A 41 -4.06 -21.35 8.57
CA VAL A 41 -3.77 -21.65 7.16
C VAL A 41 -3.43 -23.14 7.04
N THR A 42 -4.30 -23.91 6.38
CA THR A 42 -4.04 -25.33 6.06
C THR A 42 -3.20 -25.49 4.81
N ASP A 43 -2.60 -26.66 4.60
CA ASP A 43 -1.82 -26.95 3.39
C ASP A 43 -2.66 -26.79 2.12
N GLU A 44 -3.93 -27.18 2.13
CA GLU A 44 -4.84 -26.99 0.98
C GLU A 44 -5.08 -25.50 0.68
N MET A 45 -5.14 -24.65 1.71
CA MET A 45 -5.28 -23.20 1.53
C MET A 45 -3.99 -22.59 0.97
N ILE A 46 -2.82 -23.10 1.36
CA ILE A 46 -1.53 -22.70 0.79
C ILE A 46 -1.48 -23.04 -0.70
N ASP A 47 -1.89 -24.25 -1.07
CA ASP A 47 -1.92 -24.69 -2.47
C ASP A 47 -2.89 -23.85 -3.29
N ALA A 48 -4.11 -23.63 -2.79
CA ALA A 48 -5.08 -22.76 -3.44
C ALA A 48 -4.58 -21.30 -3.58
N ALA A 49 -3.89 -20.78 -2.56
CA ALA A 49 -3.27 -19.45 -2.63
C ALA A 49 -2.14 -19.41 -3.67
N ASN A 50 -1.37 -20.49 -3.82
CA ASN A 50 -0.31 -20.61 -4.81
C ASN A 50 -0.86 -20.67 -6.24
N ASP A 51 -1.98 -21.35 -6.46
CA ASP A 51 -2.66 -21.38 -7.75
C ASP A 51 -3.13 -19.99 -8.14
N LYS A 52 -3.81 -19.28 -7.22
CA LYS A 52 -4.24 -17.89 -7.42
C LYS A 52 -3.07 -16.94 -7.67
N ARG A 53 -1.95 -17.14 -6.97
CA ARG A 53 -0.70 -16.40 -7.20
C ARG A 53 -0.15 -16.63 -8.60
N SER A 54 -0.19 -17.87 -9.10
CA SER A 54 0.25 -18.22 -10.45
C SER A 54 -0.62 -17.55 -11.51
N GLU A 55 -1.95 -17.62 -11.36
CA GLU A 55 -2.90 -16.92 -12.23
C GLU A 55 -2.68 -15.41 -12.23
N ALA A 56 -2.46 -14.81 -11.06
CA ALA A 56 -2.15 -13.39 -10.93
C ALA A 56 -0.87 -13.01 -11.69
N GLN A 57 0.17 -13.85 -11.63
CA GLN A 57 1.42 -13.63 -12.38
C GLN A 57 1.21 -13.72 -13.89
N ALA A 58 0.34 -14.61 -14.36
CA ALA A 58 -0.05 -14.65 -15.77
C ALA A 58 -0.73 -13.33 -16.18
N LYS A 59 -1.69 -12.83 -15.39
CA LYS A 59 -2.35 -11.54 -15.63
C LYS A 59 -1.38 -10.35 -15.62
N MET A 60 -0.43 -10.33 -14.68
CA MET A 60 0.66 -9.34 -14.66
C MET A 60 1.50 -9.35 -15.94
N SER A 61 1.75 -10.53 -16.49
CA SER A 61 2.54 -10.71 -17.71
C SER A 61 1.76 -10.29 -18.96
N SER A 62 0.44 -10.47 -18.95
CA SER A 62 -0.46 -9.95 -19.98
C SER A 62 -0.73 -8.44 -19.88
N GLY A 63 -0.27 -7.79 -18.81
CA GLY A 63 -0.46 -6.35 -18.59
C GLY A 63 -1.77 -5.98 -17.87
N ASP A 64 -2.61 -6.96 -17.53
CA ASP A 64 -3.85 -6.77 -16.79
C ASP A 64 -3.55 -6.71 -15.28
N LEU A 65 -3.14 -5.52 -14.84
CA LEU A 65 -2.68 -5.29 -13.48
C LEU A 65 -3.82 -5.26 -12.47
N GLU A 66 -5.01 -4.80 -12.86
CA GLU A 66 -6.18 -4.75 -11.97
C GLU A 66 -6.69 -6.17 -11.68
N ALA A 67 -6.82 -7.02 -12.69
CA ALA A 67 -7.15 -8.43 -12.48
C ALA A 67 -6.08 -9.15 -11.66
N ALA A 68 -4.80 -8.83 -11.85
CA ALA A 68 -3.73 -9.37 -11.03
C ALA A 68 -3.87 -8.97 -9.55
N VAL A 69 -4.23 -7.71 -9.26
CA VAL A 69 -4.48 -7.26 -7.88
C VAL A 69 -5.65 -8.00 -7.25
N ALA A 70 -6.74 -8.22 -7.99
CA ALA A 70 -7.88 -8.98 -7.51
C ALA A 70 -7.48 -10.43 -7.15
N LEU A 71 -6.76 -11.12 -8.04
CA LEU A 71 -6.28 -12.49 -7.80
C LEU A 71 -5.29 -12.57 -6.63
N PHE A 72 -4.39 -11.59 -6.47
CA PHE A 72 -3.54 -11.54 -5.27
C PHE A 72 -4.33 -11.30 -4.00
N THR A 73 -5.43 -10.55 -4.07
CA THR A 73 -6.30 -10.31 -2.91
C THR A 73 -7.02 -11.59 -2.50
N GLU A 74 -7.51 -12.38 -3.46
CA GLU A 74 -8.03 -13.73 -3.20
C GLU A 74 -6.96 -14.64 -2.58
N ALA A 75 -5.74 -14.63 -3.13
CA ALA A 75 -4.63 -15.41 -2.58
C ALA A 75 -4.29 -15.01 -1.13
N ILE A 76 -4.35 -13.71 -0.81
CA ILE A 76 -4.12 -13.18 0.55
C ILE A 76 -5.23 -13.60 1.51
N LYS A 77 -6.49 -13.66 1.07
CA LYS A 77 -7.59 -14.19 1.90
C LYS A 77 -7.38 -15.66 2.26
N LEU A 78 -6.77 -16.44 1.37
CA LEU A 78 -6.44 -17.84 1.58
C LEU A 78 -5.18 -18.02 2.43
N ASN A 79 -4.18 -17.16 2.26
CA ASN A 79 -2.92 -17.21 2.99
C ASN A 79 -2.43 -15.81 3.40
N PRO A 80 -2.96 -15.24 4.50
CA PRO A 80 -2.61 -13.91 4.99
C PRO A 80 -1.25 -13.84 5.67
N THR A 81 -0.59 -14.98 5.91
CA THR A 81 0.74 -15.03 6.53
C THR A 81 1.87 -15.04 5.50
N SER A 82 1.55 -15.07 4.20
CA SER A 82 2.54 -15.08 3.13
C SER A 82 3.04 -13.68 2.75
N ALA A 83 4.22 -13.32 3.25
CA ALA A 83 4.91 -12.07 2.89
C ALA A 83 5.09 -11.89 1.37
N LEU A 84 5.24 -13.00 0.63
CA LEU A 84 5.41 -12.99 -0.82
C LEU A 84 4.17 -12.41 -1.53
N LEU A 85 2.96 -12.74 -1.08
CA LEU A 85 1.73 -12.29 -1.74
C LEU A 85 1.57 -10.78 -1.67
N TYR A 86 1.77 -10.20 -0.49
CA TYR A 86 1.78 -8.74 -0.31
C TYR A 86 2.87 -8.07 -1.14
N ALA A 87 4.10 -8.63 -1.17
CA ALA A 87 5.18 -8.07 -1.99
C ALA A 87 4.85 -8.08 -3.49
N ARG A 88 4.14 -9.09 -3.98
CA ARG A 88 3.72 -9.18 -5.38
C ARG A 88 2.59 -8.20 -5.69
N ARG A 89 1.59 -8.10 -4.82
CA ARG A 89 0.51 -7.13 -4.95
C ARG A 89 1.02 -5.68 -4.90
N ALA A 90 1.97 -5.37 -4.00
CA ALA A 90 2.67 -4.10 -3.98
C ALA A 90 3.31 -3.75 -5.33
N SER A 91 3.94 -4.72 -6.00
CA SER A 91 4.53 -4.50 -7.33
C SER A 91 3.49 -4.14 -8.39
N CYS A 92 2.27 -4.70 -8.31
CA CYS A 92 1.16 -4.32 -9.17
C CYS A 92 0.73 -2.89 -8.88
N PHE A 93 0.58 -2.51 -7.60
CA PHE A 93 0.21 -1.17 -7.20
C PHE A 93 1.21 -0.10 -7.66
N ILE A 94 2.52 -0.40 -7.62
CA ILE A 94 3.55 0.49 -8.20
C ILE A 94 3.32 0.72 -9.69
N LYS A 95 3.04 -0.35 -10.45
CA LYS A 95 2.76 -0.23 -11.89
C LYS A 95 1.45 0.49 -12.18
N LEU A 96 0.46 0.36 -11.30
CA LEU A 96 -0.80 1.10 -11.33
C LEU A 96 -0.69 2.55 -10.83
N LYS A 97 0.51 3.01 -10.47
CA LYS A 97 0.76 4.34 -9.86
C LYS A 97 -0.07 4.59 -8.59
N LYS A 98 -0.31 3.55 -7.79
CA LYS A 98 -0.95 3.60 -6.46
C LYS A 98 0.07 3.38 -5.34
N PRO A 99 0.98 4.34 -5.08
CA PRO A 99 2.10 4.08 -4.20
C PRO A 99 1.73 4.01 -2.71
N CYS A 100 0.64 4.64 -2.27
CA CYS A 100 0.17 4.51 -0.87
C CYS A 100 -0.29 3.07 -0.57
N ALA A 101 -1.06 2.51 -1.49
CA ALA A 101 -1.46 1.10 -1.51
C ALA A 101 -0.25 0.14 -1.50
N ALA A 102 0.78 0.45 -2.30
CA ALA A 102 2.01 -0.35 -2.32
C ALA A 102 2.79 -0.28 -0.99
N LEU A 103 2.85 0.87 -0.32
CA LEU A 103 3.53 1.04 0.96
C LEU A 103 2.91 0.18 2.06
N LYS A 104 1.57 0.13 2.14
CA LYS A 104 0.83 -0.69 3.11
C LYS A 104 1.15 -2.18 2.94
N ASP A 105 1.10 -2.68 1.70
CA ASP A 105 1.48 -4.07 1.40
C ASP A 105 2.95 -4.35 1.72
N CYS A 106 3.86 -3.42 1.45
CA CYS A 106 5.28 -3.57 1.80
C CYS A 106 5.48 -3.64 3.32
N GLU A 107 4.77 -2.82 4.09
CA GLU A 107 4.84 -2.83 5.56
C GLU A 107 4.33 -4.15 6.11
N LYS A 108 3.19 -4.64 5.63
CA LYS A 108 2.66 -5.95 6.01
C LYS A 108 3.64 -7.08 5.68
N ALA A 109 4.20 -7.08 4.47
CA ALA A 109 5.19 -8.07 4.06
C ALA A 109 6.44 -8.07 4.95
N LEU A 110 6.92 -6.89 5.36
CA LEU A 110 8.08 -6.75 6.26
C LEU A 110 7.78 -7.14 7.70
N HIS A 111 6.54 -6.95 8.18
CA HIS A 111 6.12 -7.46 9.47
C HIS A 111 6.10 -9.00 9.49
N LEU A 112 5.69 -9.64 8.40
CA LEU A 112 5.65 -11.09 8.27
C LEU A 112 7.05 -11.70 8.05
N ASN A 113 7.86 -11.08 7.20
CA ASN A 113 9.22 -11.51 6.93
C ASN A 113 10.15 -10.30 6.75
N PRO A 114 10.86 -9.86 7.81
CA PRO A 114 11.72 -8.69 7.77
C PRO A 114 13.00 -8.89 6.93
N ASP A 115 13.39 -10.13 6.66
CA ASP A 115 14.58 -10.48 5.86
C ASP A 115 14.30 -10.52 4.35
N SER A 116 13.03 -10.39 3.96
CA SER A 116 12.63 -10.37 2.55
C SER A 116 13.11 -9.10 1.84
N ALA A 117 13.96 -9.26 0.82
CA ALA A 117 14.48 -8.13 0.04
C ALA A 117 13.44 -7.47 -0.87
N ALA A 118 12.42 -8.21 -1.32
CA ALA A 118 11.45 -7.73 -2.31
C ALA A 118 10.57 -6.56 -1.79
N PRO A 119 10.00 -6.60 -0.58
CA PRO A 119 9.28 -5.47 0.00
C PRO A 119 10.12 -4.19 0.10
N TYR A 120 11.40 -4.27 0.50
CA TYR A 120 12.27 -3.07 0.55
C TYR A 120 12.44 -2.43 -0.83
N LYS A 121 12.62 -3.26 -1.87
CA LYS A 121 12.71 -2.79 -3.25
C LYS A 121 11.45 -2.02 -3.66
N TRP A 122 10.27 -2.60 -3.44
CA TRP A 122 9.00 -1.96 -3.82
C TRP A 122 8.68 -0.73 -2.98
N ARG A 123 9.00 -0.75 -1.69
CA ARG A 123 8.90 0.43 -0.80
C ARG A 123 9.76 1.59 -1.32
N GLY A 124 10.97 1.31 -1.78
CA GLY A 124 11.85 2.32 -2.40
C GLY A 124 11.25 2.92 -3.67
N PHE A 125 10.61 2.11 -4.52
CA PHE A 125 9.87 2.61 -5.69
C PHE A 125 8.65 3.44 -5.28
N ALA A 126 7.89 2.99 -4.28
CA ALA A 126 6.73 3.71 -3.78
C ALA A 126 7.11 5.12 -3.30
N HIS A 127 8.17 5.24 -2.50
CA HIS A 127 8.65 6.55 -2.02
C HIS A 127 9.08 7.49 -3.15
N LYS A 128 9.65 6.96 -4.23
CA LYS A 128 9.99 7.78 -5.41
C LYS A 128 8.75 8.30 -6.13
N LEU A 129 7.63 7.58 -6.07
CA LEU A 129 6.36 7.98 -6.69
C LEU A 129 5.51 8.91 -5.80
N VAL A 130 5.64 8.82 -4.46
CA VAL A 130 4.89 9.68 -3.51
C VAL A 130 5.50 11.08 -3.38
N SER A 131 6.78 11.28 -3.72
CA SER A 131 7.42 12.58 -3.55
C SER A 131 7.05 13.55 -4.68
N PRO A 132 6.75 14.81 -4.33
CA PRO A 132 7.69 15.85 -4.69
C PRO A 132 8.35 16.45 -3.44
N VAL A 133 9.43 17.19 -3.65
CA VAL A 133 10.27 17.90 -2.67
C VAL A 133 9.51 18.36 -1.41
N SER A 134 9.83 17.83 -0.23
CA SER A 134 9.94 18.58 1.05
C SER A 134 9.92 17.64 2.25
N LYS A 135 10.93 17.78 3.11
CA LYS A 135 11.17 16.99 4.32
C LYS A 135 10.13 17.17 5.45
N HIS A 136 8.93 17.68 5.18
CA HIS A 136 8.01 18.02 6.27
C HIS A 136 6.56 17.63 5.94
N LYS A 137 6.06 16.68 6.74
CA LYS A 137 4.66 16.20 6.85
C LYS A 137 4.18 15.24 5.75
N THR A 138 4.73 14.02 5.76
CA THR A 138 4.03 12.82 5.28
C THR A 138 2.86 12.50 6.20
N SER A 139 1.73 13.20 6.03
CA SER A 139 0.52 13.01 6.86
C SER A 139 -0.69 12.52 6.06
N GLY A 140 -0.54 12.24 4.75
CA GLY A 140 -1.61 11.65 3.93
C GLY A 140 -1.57 10.13 3.83
N CYS A 141 -0.37 9.54 3.74
CA CYS A 141 -0.15 8.09 3.86
C CYS A 141 0.45 7.83 5.24
N LEU A 142 -0.39 7.80 6.27
CA LEU A 142 0.04 7.60 7.65
C LEU A 142 0.60 6.17 7.80
N VAL A 143 1.91 6.01 7.58
CA VAL A 143 2.66 4.83 8.00
C VAL A 143 2.60 4.81 9.52
N ILE A 144 1.77 3.91 10.07
CA ILE A 144 1.55 3.76 11.51
C ILE A 144 2.74 2.99 12.08
N GLY A 145 3.93 3.59 12.03
CA GLY A 145 5.17 2.88 12.29
C GLY A 145 6.09 3.67 13.22
N ARG A 146 5.88 3.46 14.53
CA ARG A 146 6.74 3.87 15.66
C ARG A 146 6.55 5.33 16.11
N LYS A 147 5.90 5.50 17.26
CA LYS A 147 6.27 6.56 18.21
C LYS A 147 7.78 6.43 18.46
N LEU A 148 8.57 7.20 17.72
CA LEU A 148 9.86 7.64 18.20
C LEU A 148 9.56 8.55 19.40
N SER A 149 9.48 7.93 20.57
CA SER A 149 9.62 8.58 21.86
C SER A 149 11.04 9.15 21.94
N THR A 150 11.29 10.19 21.17
CA THR A 150 12.51 10.98 21.26
C THR A 150 12.22 12.08 22.26
N ILE A 151 12.41 11.74 23.54
CA ILE A 151 12.67 12.70 24.60
C ILE A 151 14.04 13.31 24.26
N PHE A 152 14.06 14.33 23.41
CA PHE A 152 15.16 15.29 23.37
C PHE A 152 14.79 16.41 24.32
N LYS A 153 15.40 16.34 25.52
CA LYS A 153 15.59 17.47 26.43
C LYS A 153 16.03 18.69 25.65
N HIS A 154 15.51 19.88 25.95
CA HIS A 154 16.27 21.12 25.87
C HIS A 154 15.85 22.07 27.00
N HIS A 155 16.89 22.45 27.76
CA HIS A 155 17.07 23.58 28.66
C HIS A 155 16.10 23.82 29.83
#